data_AF-A0A2Y9BKY2-F1
#
_entry.id   AF-A0A2Y9BKY2-F1
#
_cell.length_a   1.000
_cell.length_b   1.000
_cell.length_c   1.000
_cell.angle_alpha   90.00
_cell.angle_beta   90.00
_cell.angle_gamma   90.00
#
_symmetry.space_group_name_H-M   'P 1'
#
loop_
_entity.id
_entity.type
_entity.pdbx_description
1 polymer ?
#
loop_
_entity_poly.entity_id
_entity_poly.type
_entity_poly.pdbx_seq_one_letter_code
_entity_poly.pdbx_strand_id
1 'polypeptide(L)' 'MKMNYPVHKLKYCRNCLNETLGVNLQRKNVYIYSYPMECRCCGESKNIVYKTRFPYNMILHFKLKRVWKDLFIEDELND' A
#
# COMPACT_ATOMS: atom_id res chain seq x y z
N MET A 1 -4.58 20.10 -1.42
CA MET A 1 -4.12 19.03 -2.34
C MET A 1 -4.45 17.67 -1.71
N LYS A 2 -5.46 16.94 -2.22
CA LYS A 2 -5.76 15.58 -1.72
C LYS A 2 -4.72 14.62 -2.31
N MET A 3 -3.60 14.44 -1.61
CA MET A 3 -2.60 13.42 -1.96
C MET A 3 -3.14 12.04 -1.61
N ASN A 4 -4.09 11.56 -2.43
CA ASN A 4 -4.63 10.21 -2.33
C ASN A 4 -3.81 9.31 -3.24
N TYR A 5 -2.63 8.89 -2.77
CA TYR A 5 -1.89 7.87 -3.49
C TYR A 5 -2.64 6.53 -3.40
N PRO A 6 -2.78 5.77 -4.50
CA PRO A 6 -3.60 4.58 -4.53
C PRO A 6 -2.88 3.38 -3.87
N VAL A 7 -2.59 3.47 -2.57
CA VAL A 7 -1.95 2.40 -1.78
C VAL A 7 -2.71 1.08 -1.90
N HIS A 8 -4.03 1.13 -2.06
CA HIS A 8 -4.87 -0.03 -2.33
C HIS A 8 -4.44 -0.86 -3.56
N LYS A 9 -3.84 -0.24 -4.59
CA LYS A 9 -3.37 -0.95 -5.78
C LYS A 9 -2.25 -1.95 -5.48
N LEU A 10 -1.49 -1.75 -4.41
CA LEU A 10 -0.46 -2.70 -3.98
C LEU A 10 -1.07 -4.02 -3.52
N LYS A 11 -2.32 -4.01 -3.02
CA LYS A 11 -2.95 -5.17 -2.39
C LYS A 11 -2.08 -5.81 -1.29
N TYR A 12 -1.39 -4.98 -0.50
CA TYR A 12 -0.53 -5.45 0.60
C TYR A 12 -1.25 -5.39 1.94
N CYS A 13 -0.97 -6.38 2.79
CA CYS A 13 -1.31 -6.28 4.20
C CYS A 13 -0.40 -5.24 4.89
N ARG A 14 -0.82 -4.77 6.07
CA ARG A 14 -0.09 -3.74 6.82
C ARG A 14 1.36 -4.14 7.15
N ASN A 15 1.60 -5.40 7.51
CA ASN A 15 2.93 -5.86 7.90
C ASN A 15 3.87 -5.86 6.69
N CYS A 16 3.44 -6.45 5.57
CA CYS A 16 4.19 -6.40 4.32
C CYS A 16 4.43 -4.95 3.86
N LEU A 17 3.44 -4.07 3.98
CA LEU A 17 3.61 -2.66 3.64
C LEU A 17 4.67 -1.97 4.51
N ASN A 18 4.75 -2.31 5.80
CA ASN A 18 5.78 -1.81 6.71
C ASN A 18 7.17 -2.32 6.33
N GLU A 19 7.30 -3.61 6.02
CA GLU A 19 8.55 -4.24 5.62
C GLU A 19 9.06 -3.71 4.28
N THR A 20 8.22 -3.73 3.24
CA THR A 20 8.59 -3.29 1.89
C THR A 20 8.99 -1.81 1.85
N LEU A 21 8.29 -0.96 2.59
CA LEU A 21 8.51 0.49 2.52
C LEU A 21 9.35 1.02 3.69
N GLY A 22 9.76 0.17 4.63
CA GLY A 22 10.47 0.59 5.84
C GLY A 22 9.70 1.67 6.61
N VAL A 23 8.41 1.42 6.85
CA VAL A 23 7.53 2.32 7.61
C VAL A 23 6.95 1.59 8.82
N ASN A 24 6.45 2.35 9.80
CA ASN A 24 5.82 1.79 11.00
C ASN A 24 4.35 2.21 11.10
N LEU A 25 3.51 1.64 10.24
CA LEU A 25 2.06 1.84 10.26
C LEU A 25 1.43 1.07 11.42
N GLN A 26 0.73 1.78 12.30
CA GLN A 26 -0.14 1.20 13.31
C GLN A 26 -1.57 1.04 12.78
N ARG A 27 -2.39 0.22 13.45
CA ARG A 27 -3.80 0.00 13.04
C ARG A 27 -4.60 1.30 12.93
N LYS A 28 -4.35 2.25 13.85
CA LYS A 28 -5.01 3.56 13.87
C LYS A 28 -4.65 4.47 12.69
N ASN A 29 -3.56 4.15 11.98
CA ASN A 29 -3.01 4.97 10.89
C ASN A 29 -3.49 4.51 9.51
N VAL A 30 -4.23 3.40 9.44
CA VAL A 30 -4.64 2.77 8.18
C VAL A 30 -6.14 2.53 8.16
N TYR A 31 -6.70 2.53 6.97
CA TYR A 31 -8.00 1.96 6.68
C TYR A 31 -7.77 0.73 5.82
N ILE A 32 -8.46 -0.34 6.16
CA ILE A 32 -8.39 -1.63 5.47
C ILE A 32 -9.67 -1.85 4.67
N TYR A 33 -9.64 -2.77 3.71
CA TYR A 33 -10.87 -3.29 3.10
C TYR A 33 -11.75 -3.98 4.14
N SER A 34 -13.06 -3.93 3.92
CA SER A 34 -14.05 -4.58 4.80
C SER A 34 -13.93 -6.11 4.78
N TYR A 35 -13.44 -6.67 3.68
CA TYR A 35 -13.25 -8.10 3.49
C TYR A 35 -11.76 -8.43 3.32
N PRO A 36 -11.26 -9.49 3.98
CA PRO A 36 -9.91 -9.99 3.75
C PRO A 36 -9.70 -10.33 2.28
N MET A 37 -8.51 -10.03 1.77
CA MET A 37 -8.09 -10.39 0.42
C MET A 37 -6.68 -10.98 0.49
N GLU A 38 -6.27 -11.67 -0.56
CA GLU A 38 -4.92 -12.20 -0.67
C GLU A 38 -3.89 -11.06 -0.76
N CYS A 39 -2.88 -11.11 0.10
CA CYS A 39 -1.78 -10.16 0.09
C CYS A 39 -0.79 -10.50 -1.02
N ARG A 40 -0.58 -9.59 -1.98
CA ARG A 40 0.38 -9.81 -3.10
C ARG A 40 1.83 -10.07 -2.63
N CYS A 41 2.20 -9.63 -1.43
CA CYS A 41 3.56 -9.81 -0.91
C CYS A 41 3.78 -11.14 -0.18
N CYS A 42 2.77 -11.67 0.53
CA CYS A 42 2.94 -12.86 1.37
C CYS A 42 1.99 -14.02 1.02
N GLY A 43 1.09 -13.85 0.05
CA GLY A 43 0.13 -14.87 -0.40
C GLY A 43 -0.99 -15.21 0.59
N GLU A 44 -0.96 -14.67 1.82
CA GLU A 44 -1.98 -14.97 2.82
C GLU A 44 -3.22 -14.09 2.67
N SER A 45 -4.39 -14.66 2.98
CA SER A 45 -5.64 -13.89 3.12
C SER A 45 -5.61 -13.01 4.36
N LYS A 46 -5.56 -11.69 4.17
CA LYS A 46 -5.39 -10.69 5.24
C LYS A 46 -6.22 -9.44 4.98
N ASN A 47 -6.33 -8.61 6.01
CA ASN A 47 -6.83 -7.25 5.87
C ASN A 47 -5.84 -6.40 5.07
N ILE A 48 -6.21 -6.08 3.84
CA ILE A 48 -5.41 -5.28 2.90
C ILE A 48 -5.61 -3.79 3.17
N VAL A 49 -4.51 -3.04 3.13
CA VAL A 49 -4.52 -1.58 3.35
C VAL A 49 -5.15 -0.89 2.14
N TYR A 50 -6.28 -0.22 2.37
CA TYR A 50 -7.00 0.55 1.36
C TYR A 50 -6.44 1.98 1.23
N LYS A 51 -6.30 2.66 2.38
CA LYS A 51 -5.75 4.02 2.45
C LYS A 51 -5.06 4.26 3.79
N THR A 52 -4.23 5.28 3.86
CA THR A 52 -3.52 5.66 5.08
C THR A 52 -3.91 7.07 5.53
N ARG A 53 -3.76 7.34 6.83
CA ARG A 53 -4.02 8.64 7.44
C ARG A 53 -2.77 9.52 7.39
N PHE A 54 -2.97 10.82 7.57
CA PHE A 54 -1.85 11.74 7.82
C PHE A 54 -1.09 11.35 9.10
N PRO A 55 0.25 11.46 9.13
CA PRO A 55 1.15 11.89 8.06
C PRO A 55 1.58 10.78 7.09
N TYR A 56 1.16 9.54 7.31
CA TYR A 56 1.63 8.38 6.57
C TYR A 56 1.22 8.35 5.09
N ASN A 57 0.10 8.98 4.72
CA ASN A 57 -0.24 9.17 3.32
C ASN A 57 0.83 9.98 2.56
N MET A 58 1.42 11.01 3.18
CA MET A 58 2.51 11.78 2.58
C MET A 58 3.80 10.96 2.53
N ILE A 59 4.17 10.27 3.61
CA ILE A 59 5.37 9.43 3.65
C ILE A 59 5.31 8.34 2.57
N LEU A 60 4.16 7.67 2.45
CA LEU A 60 3.94 6.64 1.44
C LEU A 60 3.95 7.21 0.03
N HIS A 61 3.41 8.41 -0.18
CA HIS A 61 3.48 9.06 -1.50
C HIS A 61 4.93 9.24 -1.96
N PHE A 62 5.81 9.77 -1.10
CA PHE A 62 7.22 9.96 -1.46
C PHE A 62 7.97 8.64 -1.68
N LYS A 63 7.75 7.64 -0.81
CA LYS A 63 8.40 6.32 -0.93
C LYS A 63 7.91 5.58 -2.17
N LEU A 64 6.60 5.50 -2.36
CA LEU A 64 6.03 4.80 -3.51
C LEU A 64 6.40 5.49 -4.80
N LYS A 65 6.34 6.83 -4.93
CA LYS A 65 6.79 7.51 -6.16
C LYS A 65 8.18 7.08 -6.64
N ARG A 66 9.06 6.67 -5.72
CA ARG A 66 10.41 6.19 -6.02
C ARG A 66 10.45 4.73 -6.49
N VAL A 67 9.58 3.88 -5.93
CA VAL A 67 9.57 2.41 -6.13
C VAL A 67 8.43 1.97 -7.06
N TRP A 68 7.47 2.85 -7.39
CA TRP A 68 6.27 2.51 -8.16
C TRP A 68 6.60 2.15 -9.61
N LYS A 69 7.62 2.80 -10.18
CA LYS A 69 8.15 2.38 -11.48
C LYS A 69 8.60 0.93 -11.38
N ASP A 70 9.45 0.60 -10.41
CA ASP A 70 9.98 -0.76 -10.26
C ASP A 70 8.90 -1.82 -9.94
N LEU A 71 7.86 -1.46 -9.19
CA LEU A 71 6.79 -2.38 -8.79
C LEU A 71 5.70 -2.59 -9.84
N PHE A 72 5.56 -1.69 -10.82
CA PHE A 72 4.46 -1.70 -11.81
C PHE A 72 4.93 -1.55 -13.27
N ILE A 73 6.22 -1.75 -13.56
CA ILE A 73 6.74 -1.80 -14.95
C ILE A 73 5.94 -2.79 -15.84
N GLU A 74 5.29 -3.81 -15.26
CA GLU A 74 4.51 -4.80 -16.01
C GLU A 74 3.00 -4.50 -16.15
N ASP A 75 2.42 -3.64 -15.30
CA ASP A 75 0.96 -3.38 -15.31
C ASP A 75 0.55 -2.26 -16.30
N GLU A 76 1.48 -1.43 -16.81
CA GLU A 76 1.21 -0.39 -17.84
C GLU A 76 1.30 -0.89 -19.29
N LEU A 77 1.62 -2.16 -19.53
CA LEU A 77 1.69 -2.76 -20.88
C LEU A 77 0.43 -3.53 -21.29
N ASN A 78 -0.61 -3.57 -20.44
CA ASN A 78 -1.84 -4.35 -20.67
C ASN A 78 -3.14 -3.54 -20.51
N ASP A 79 -3.11 -2.23 -20.70
CA ASP A 79 -4.33 -1.41 -20.89
C ASP A 79 -4.27 -0.64 -22.22
#